data_AF-A0A353YD18-F1
#
_entry.id   AF-A0A353YD18-F1
#
_cell.length_a   1.000
_cell.length_b   1.000
_cell.length_c   1.000
_cell.angle_alpha   90.00
_cell.angle_beta   90.00
_cell.angle_gamma   90.00
#
_symmetry.space_group_name_H-M   'P 1'
#
loop_
_entity.id
_entity.type
_entity.pdbx_description
1 polymer ?
#
loop_
_entity_poly.entity_id
_entity_poly.type
_entity_poly.pdbx_seq_one_letter_code
_entity_poly.pdbx_strand_id
1 'polypeptide(L)'
;MGLILHNTLSGTKETFEPLEAHHVRMYTCGPTVWNFAHVGNLRAFLFYDLLRRHLQVVGHRVTHVMNLTDIDDRILDQAMHANTTIAEYVKPYGAAFFADMAALRAQEAEHYPKATEHIPEMVAMV
;
A
#
# COMPACT_ATOMS: atom_id res chain seq x y z
N MET A 1 -18.75 -7.05 20.42
CA MET A 1 -17.68 -8.06 20.21
C MET A 1 -16.48 -7.34 19.61
N GLY A 2 -15.28 -7.48 20.16
CA GLY A 2 -14.07 -6.85 19.59
C GLY A 2 -13.66 -7.52 18.27
N LEU A 3 -12.92 -6.80 17.43
CA LEU A 3 -12.30 -7.35 16.22
C LEU A 3 -11.20 -8.34 16.64
N ILE A 4 -11.16 -9.52 16.03
CA ILE A 4 -10.12 -10.54 16.25
C ILE A 4 -9.39 -10.73 14.93
N LEU A 5 -8.06 -10.58 14.94
CA LEU A 5 -7.21 -10.73 13.77
C LEU A 5 -6.22 -11.87 13.97
N HIS A 6 -5.81 -12.53 12.89
CA HIS A 6 -4.68 -13.44 12.93
C HIS A 6 -3.38 -12.63 12.95
N ASN A 7 -2.61 -12.75 14.02
CA ASN A 7 -1.31 -12.11 14.15
C ASN A 7 -0.22 -13.07 13.65
N THR A 8 0.39 -12.76 12.51
CA THR A 8 1.46 -13.58 11.92
C THR A 8 2.67 -13.70 12.84
N LEU A 9 2.95 -12.71 13.71
CA LEU A 9 4.09 -12.76 14.63
C LEU A 9 3.93 -13.87 15.68
N SER A 10 2.72 -14.05 16.21
CA SER A 10 2.43 -15.10 17.20
C SER A 10 1.91 -16.40 16.58
N GLY A 11 1.43 -16.34 15.33
CA GLY A 11 0.77 -17.46 14.66
C GLY A 11 -0.63 -17.75 15.21
N THR A 12 -1.22 -16.85 15.99
CA THR A 12 -2.52 -17.07 16.66
C THR A 12 -3.55 -15.97 16.34
N LYS A 13 -4.80 -16.18 16.74
CA LYS A 13 -5.84 -15.16 16.65
C LYS A 13 -5.85 -14.33 17.94
N GLU A 14 -5.75 -13.03 17.81
CA GLU A 14 -5.64 -12.09 18.92
C GLU A 14 -6.73 -11.02 18.82
N THR A 15 -7.20 -10.54 19.98
CA THR A 15 -8.06 -9.36 20.03
C THR A 15 -7.27 -8.15 19.54
N PHE A 16 -7.83 -7.44 18.56
CA PHE A 16 -7.24 -6.20 18.07
C PHE A 16 -7.48 -5.07 19.06
N GLU A 17 -6.40 -4.46 19.53
CA GLU A 17 -6.42 -3.27 20.36
C GLU A 17 -5.53 -2.19 19.73
N PRO A 18 -6.05 -0.98 19.44
CA PRO A 18 -5.24 0.07 18.85
C PRO A 18 -4.24 0.63 19.87
N LEU A 19 -3.07 1.02 19.39
CA LEU A 19 -2.04 1.64 20.23
C LEU A 19 -2.48 3.00 20.82
N GLU A 20 -3.34 3.73 20.11
CA GLU A 20 -3.96 4.97 20.57
C GLU A 20 -5.49 4.78 20.57
N ALA A 21 -6.16 5.18 21.65
CA ALA A 21 -7.61 5.03 21.77
C ALA A 21 -8.33 5.68 20.57
N HIS A 22 -9.23 4.92 19.94
CA HIS A 22 -10.00 5.34 18.76
C HIS A 22 -9.20 5.68 17.50
N HIS A 23 -7.88 5.45 17.47
CA HIS A 23 -7.03 5.74 16.31
C HIS A 23 -6.18 4.54 15.90
N VAL A 24 -6.40 4.06 14.68
CA VAL A 24 -5.63 2.98 14.07
C VAL A 24 -4.65 3.57 13.05
N ARG A 25 -3.37 3.23 13.20
CA ARG A 25 -2.34 3.50 12.20
C ARG A 25 -2.07 2.20 11.46
N MET A 26 -2.29 2.18 10.15
CA MET A 26 -2.19 1.00 9.31
C MET A 26 -1.20 1.26 8.18
N TYR A 27 -0.15 0.45 8.08
CA TYR A 27 0.74 0.43 6.92
C TYR A 27 0.46 -0.84 6.11
N THR A 28 0.37 -0.71 4.79
CA THR A 28 0.27 -1.86 3.88
C THR A 28 1.24 -1.70 2.73
N CYS A 29 1.91 -2.77 2.34
CA CYS A 29 2.73 -2.76 1.13
C CYS A 29 1.85 -2.49 -0.10
N GLY A 30 2.22 -1.49 -0.89
CA GLY A 30 1.57 -1.19 -2.16
C GLY A 30 2.27 -1.83 -3.36
N PRO A 31 1.94 -1.40 -4.59
CA PRO A 31 2.47 -1.98 -5.81
C PRO A 31 3.90 -1.55 -6.11
N THR A 32 4.66 -2.43 -6.77
CA THR A 32 5.79 -2.04 -7.61
C THR A 32 5.25 -1.60 -8.97
N VAL A 33 5.39 -0.32 -9.31
CA VAL A 33 4.71 0.32 -10.44
C VAL A 33 5.47 0.15 -11.77
N TRP A 34 5.82 -1.10 -12.11
CA TRP A 34 6.53 -1.45 -13.34
C TRP A 34 5.63 -2.02 -14.45
N ASN A 35 4.41 -2.42 -14.09
CA ASN A 35 3.38 -2.96 -14.99
C ASN A 35 1.98 -2.75 -14.39
N PHE A 36 0.93 -3.08 -15.16
CA PHE A 36 -0.47 -3.07 -14.69
C PHE A 36 -0.68 -4.07 -13.54
N ALA A 37 -1.53 -3.69 -12.58
CA ALA A 37 -1.89 -4.55 -11.46
C ALA A 37 -2.67 -5.78 -11.95
N HIS A 38 -2.30 -6.96 -11.48
CA HIS A 38 -3.03 -8.19 -11.78
C HIS A 38 -4.02 -8.53 -10.66
N VAL A 39 -4.96 -9.46 -10.91
CA VAL A 39 -6.01 -9.86 -9.94
C VAL A 39 -5.46 -10.26 -8.56
N GLY A 40 -4.28 -10.88 -8.51
CA GLY A 40 -3.58 -11.17 -7.26
C GLY A 40 -3.25 -9.93 -6.41
N ASN A 41 -2.78 -8.83 -7.03
CA ASN A 41 -2.52 -7.57 -6.33
C ASN A 41 -3.85 -6.96 -5.87
N LEU A 42 -4.82 -6.89 -6.77
CA LEU A 42 -6.13 -6.29 -6.50
C LEU A 42 -6.85 -6.98 -5.34
N ARG A 43 -6.75 -8.30 -5.23
CA ARG A 43 -7.27 -9.06 -4.08
C ARG A 43 -6.68 -8.57 -2.75
N ALA A 44 -5.36 -8.33 -2.69
CA ALA A 44 -4.71 -7.84 -1.49
C ALA A 44 -5.16 -6.42 -1.14
N PHE A 45 -5.20 -5.53 -2.13
CA PHE A 45 -5.63 -4.14 -1.93
C PHE A 45 -7.09 -4.03 -1.51
N LEU A 46 -7.98 -4.86 -2.06
CA LEU A 46 -9.38 -4.95 -1.63
C LEU A 46 -9.53 -5.51 -0.21
N PHE A 47 -8.65 -6.41 0.22
CA PHE A 47 -8.65 -6.84 1.62
C PHE A 47 -8.25 -5.70 2.56
N TYR A 48 -7.26 -4.88 2.19
CA TYR A 48 -6.87 -3.69 2.95
C TYR A 48 -8.03 -2.68 3.06
N ASP A 49 -8.73 -2.44 1.93
CA ASP A 49 -9.93 -1.59 1.90
C ASP A 49 -11.04 -2.14 2.81
N LEU A 50 -11.33 -3.44 2.74
CA LEU A 50 -12.34 -4.08 3.59
C LEU A 50 -12.01 -3.93 5.08
N LEU A 51 -10.73 -4.15 5.46
CA LEU A 51 -10.27 -3.97 6.83
C LEU A 51 -10.41 -2.52 7.27
N ARG A 52 -9.98 -1.56 6.45
CA ARG A 52 -10.12 -0.12 6.72
C ARG A 52 -11.58 0.28 6.95
N ARG A 53 -12.47 -0.14 6.05
CA ARG A 53 -13.92 0.13 6.17
C ARG A 53 -14.50 -0.46 7.44
N HIS A 54 -14.12 -1.69 7.78
CA HIS A 54 -14.59 -2.32 9.00
C HIS A 54 -14.14 -1.53 10.24
N LEU A 55 -12.87 -1.13 10.31
CA LEU A 55 -12.32 -0.31 11.40
C LEU A 55 -13.06 1.04 11.53
N GLN A 56 -13.40 1.68 10.41
CA GLN A 56 -14.19 2.91 10.41
C GLN A 56 -15.61 2.71 10.92
N VAL A 57 -16.29 1.63 10.49
CA VAL A 57 -17.66 1.29 10.92
C VAL A 57 -17.73 1.04 12.43
N VAL A 58 -16.70 0.42 13.02
CA VAL A 58 -16.64 0.18 14.47
C VAL A 58 -16.18 1.40 15.28
N GLY A 59 -15.99 2.55 14.63
CA GLY A 59 -15.75 3.85 15.29
C GLY A 59 -14.29 4.26 15.43
N HIS A 60 -13.36 3.63 14.69
CA HIS A 60 -11.97 4.09 14.65
C HIS A 60 -11.74 5.15 13.57
N ARG A 61 -10.97 6.19 13.91
CA ARG A 61 -10.23 6.95 12.91
C ARG A 61 -9.10 6.08 12.40
N VAL A 62 -8.91 6.00 11.09
CA VAL A 62 -7.82 5.22 10.47
C VAL A 62 -6.89 6.18 9.74
N THR A 63 -5.59 6.06 10.00
CA THR A 63 -4.54 6.63 9.16
C THR A 63 -3.87 5.48 8.44
N HIS A 64 -4.14 5.35 7.15
CA HIS A 64 -3.62 4.33 6.24
C HIS A 64 -2.48 4.92 5.40
N VAL A 65 -1.34 4.23 5.43
CA VAL A 65 -0.19 4.51 4.56
C VAL A 65 0.02 3.31 3.64
N MET A 66 0.12 3.57 2.34
CA MET A 66 0.43 2.55 1.33
C MET A 66 1.55 3.04 0.42
N ASN A 67 2.73 2.43 0.50
CA ASN A 67 3.85 2.88 -0.33
C ASN A 67 3.62 2.62 -1.82
N LEU A 68 4.30 3.37 -2.68
CA LEU A 68 4.47 3.06 -4.10
C LEU A 68 5.94 2.74 -4.34
N THR A 69 6.24 1.52 -4.77
CA THR A 69 7.62 1.14 -5.11
C THR A 69 7.91 1.57 -6.55
N ASP A 70 8.53 2.73 -6.69
CA ASP A 70 8.87 3.38 -7.96
C ASP A 70 10.37 3.31 -8.34
N ILE A 71 11.14 2.56 -7.54
CA ILE A 71 12.51 2.15 -7.84
C ILE A 71 12.69 0.69 -7.43
N ASP A 72 13.12 -0.14 -8.37
CA ASP A 72 13.33 -1.59 -8.24
C ASP A 72 14.14 -2.09 -9.45
N ASP A 73 14.84 -3.22 -9.32
CA ASP A 73 15.62 -3.81 -10.41
C ASP A 73 14.77 -4.05 -11.68
N ARG A 74 13.51 -4.45 -11.52
CA ARG A 74 12.60 -4.65 -12.67
C ARG A 74 12.25 -3.35 -13.37
N ILE A 75 12.09 -2.26 -12.60
CA ILE A 75 11.83 -0.93 -13.17
C ILE A 75 13.03 -0.46 -13.97
N LEU A 76 14.24 -0.65 -13.42
CA LEU A 76 15.48 -0.27 -14.10
C LEU A 76 15.65 -1.03 -15.42
N ASP A 77 15.50 -2.35 -15.39
CA ASP A 77 15.60 -3.20 -16.58
C ASP A 77 14.62 -2.78 -17.68
N GLN A 78 13.35 -2.57 -17.32
CA GLN A 78 12.33 -2.21 -18.31
C GLN A 78 12.50 -0.78 -18.84
N ALA A 79 12.88 0.18 -17.99
CA ALA A 79 13.18 1.54 -18.41
C ALA A 79 14.36 1.59 -19.40
N MET A 80 15.40 0.77 -19.15
CA MET A 80 16.53 0.61 -20.09
C MET A 80 16.07 0.04 -21.42
N HIS A 81 15.28 -1.04 -21.43
CA HIS A 81 14.74 -1.63 -22.66
C HIS A 81 13.85 -0.67 -23.44
N ALA A 82 13.07 0.16 -22.74
CA ALA A 82 12.20 1.18 -23.33
C ALA A 82 12.94 2.49 -23.69
N ASN A 83 14.25 2.58 -23.42
CA ASN A 83 15.08 3.76 -23.64
C ASN A 83 14.47 5.05 -23.04
N THR A 84 14.04 4.97 -21.77
CA THR A 84 13.41 6.07 -21.03
C THR A 84 13.95 6.12 -19.59
N THR A 85 13.62 7.16 -18.83
CA THR A 85 13.98 7.24 -17.41
C THR A 85 13.04 6.38 -16.55
N ILE A 86 13.48 5.95 -15.37
CA ILE A 86 12.61 5.22 -14.43
C ILE A 86 11.34 6.01 -14.08
N ALA A 87 11.46 7.34 -13.94
CA ALA A 87 10.35 8.21 -13.57
C ALA A 87 9.29 8.30 -14.69
N GLU A 88 9.73 8.37 -15.94
CA GLU A 88 8.84 8.32 -17.11
C GLU A 88 8.22 6.94 -17.28
N TYR A 89 9.00 5.88 -17.08
CA TYR A 89 8.56 4.50 -17.22
C TYR A 89 7.43 4.14 -16.25
N VAL A 90 7.56 4.51 -14.96
CA VAL A 90 6.59 4.13 -13.92
C VAL A 90 5.30 4.96 -13.95
N LYS A 91 5.35 6.18 -14.52
CA LYS A 91 4.23 7.13 -14.53
C LYS A 91 2.90 6.54 -15.03
N PRO A 92 2.83 5.87 -16.20
CA PRO A 92 1.58 5.28 -16.67
C PRO A 92 1.04 4.18 -15.74
N TYR A 93 1.92 3.37 -15.14
CA TYR A 93 1.52 2.28 -14.25
C TYR A 93 1.04 2.75 -12.88
N GLY A 94 1.66 3.80 -12.33
CA GLY A 94 1.16 4.47 -11.14
C GLY A 94 -0.24 5.05 -11.37
N ALA A 95 -0.45 5.75 -12.49
CA ALA A 95 -1.78 6.27 -12.85
C ALA A 95 -2.81 5.16 -13.07
N ALA A 96 -2.43 4.06 -13.73
CA ALA A 96 -3.29 2.91 -13.95
C ALA A 96 -3.71 2.25 -12.63
N PHE A 97 -2.78 2.09 -11.68
CA PHE A 97 -3.10 1.57 -10.34
C PHE A 97 -4.21 2.38 -9.65
N PHE A 98 -4.11 3.72 -9.64
CA PHE A 98 -5.16 4.56 -9.05
C PHE A 98 -6.49 4.46 -9.81
N ALA A 99 -6.45 4.38 -11.14
CA ALA A 99 -7.65 4.18 -11.96
C ALA A 99 -8.34 2.84 -11.67
N ASP A 100 -7.57 1.75 -11.52
CA ASP A 100 -8.08 0.43 -11.17
C ASP A 100 -8.71 0.43 -9.77
N MET A 101 -8.05 1.04 -8.79
CA MET A 101 -8.57 1.16 -7.43
C MET A 101 -9.87 1.98 -7.37
N ALA A 102 -9.95 3.07 -8.14
CA ALA A 102 -11.16 3.86 -8.28
C ALA A 102 -12.30 3.07 -8.96
N ALA A 103 -12.00 2.30 -10.02
CA ALA A 103 -12.96 1.44 -10.70
C ALA A 103 -13.53 0.36 -9.77
N LEU A 104 -12.69 -0.17 -8.86
CA LEU A 104 -13.08 -1.11 -7.81
C LEU A 104 -13.75 -0.46 -6.60
N ARG A 105 -13.88 0.88 -6.58
CA ARG A 105 -14.45 1.66 -5.47
C ARG A 105 -13.70 1.47 -4.15
N ALA A 106 -12.41 1.17 -4.21
CA ALA A 106 -11.57 1.14 -3.02
C ALA A 106 -11.34 2.58 -2.50
N GLN A 107 -11.23 2.73 -1.19
CA GLN A 107 -10.91 4.02 -0.58
C GLN A 107 -9.42 4.32 -0.75
N GLU A 108 -9.10 5.59 -0.99
CA GLU A 108 -7.71 6.05 -0.99
C GLU A 108 -7.14 6.04 0.43
N ALA A 109 -5.85 5.68 0.52
CA ALA A 109 -5.05 5.82 1.72
C ALA A 109 -4.70 7.30 1.94
N GLU A 110 -4.50 7.69 3.19
CA GLU A 110 -4.13 9.06 3.55
C GLU A 110 -2.75 9.45 3.01
N HIS A 111 -1.84 8.49 2.85
CA HIS A 111 -0.50 8.73 2.33
C HIS A 111 -0.01 7.64 1.38
N TYR A 112 0.60 8.06 0.27
CA TYR A 112 1.22 7.20 -0.73
C TYR A 112 2.71 7.53 -0.93
N PRO A 113 3.59 7.25 0.05
CA PRO A 113 5.00 7.58 -0.05
C PRO A 113 5.66 6.80 -1.19
N LYS A 114 6.37 7.51 -2.08
CA LYS A 114 7.20 6.88 -3.10
C LYS A 114 8.58 6.55 -2.54
N ALA A 115 9.14 5.42 -2.95
CA ALA A 115 10.47 5.03 -2.50
C ALA A 115 11.54 6.06 -2.88
N THR A 116 11.48 6.62 -4.09
CA THR A 116 12.44 7.64 -4.56
C THR A 116 12.41 8.94 -3.75
N GLU A 117 11.29 9.26 -3.10
CA GLU A 117 11.09 10.47 -2.31
C GLU A 117 11.61 10.34 -0.86
N HIS A 118 11.98 9.13 -0.43
CA HIS A 118 12.40 8.83 0.94
C HIS A 118 13.80 8.19 1.04
N ILE A 119 14.63 8.34 0.00
CA ILE A 119 16.02 7.83 -0.01
C ILE A 119 16.83 8.39 1.18
N PRO A 120 16.78 9.70 1.53
CA PRO A 120 17.53 10.22 2.67
C PRO A 120 17.18 9.51 4.00
N GLU A 121 15.90 9.23 4.24
CA GLU A 121 15.42 8.52 5.43
C GLU A 121 15.87 7.07 5.43
N MET A 122 15.85 6.40 4.27
CA MET A 122 16.39 5.04 4.13
C MET A 122 17.89 5.00 4.46
N VAL A 123 18.66 5.97 3.95
CA VAL A 123 20.10 6.09 4.24
C VAL A 123 20.37 6.37 5.72
N ALA A 124 19.58 7.24 6.35
CA ALA A 124 19.74 7.57 7.77
C ALA A 124 19.40 6.41 8.72
N MET A 125 18.61 5.43 8.26
CA MET A 125 18.23 4.25 9.04
C MET A 125 19.32 3.17 9.06
N VAL A 126 20.18 3.12 8.04
CA VAL A 126 21.25 2.12 7.86
C VAL A 126 22.54 2.58 8.51
#